data_AF-A0A4R9JRM6-F1
#
_entry.id   AF-A0A4R9JRM6-F1
#
_cell.length_a   1.000
_cell.length_b   1.000
_cell.length_c   1.000
_cell.angle_alpha   90.00
_cell.angle_beta   90.00
_cell.angle_gamma   90.00
#
_symmetry.space_group_name_H-M   'P 1'
#
loop_
_entity.id
_entity.type
_entity.pdbx_description
1 polymer ?
#
loop_
_entity_poly.entity_id
_entity_poly.type
_entity_poly.pdbx_seq_one_letter_code
_entity_poly.pdbx_strand_id
1 'polypeptide(L)'
;MKLKTLISIFLISTSILYAEESKNKQATFEYGLKAQNFTYFPYETTKSFGYNKSELINNKELVYLPFFKYRNTSKKFGFDFDMVDIKTYDLYYKAYYFYNGFFPTTYGFGNVQRQEYRFNFFYLPFENQIFYFGLGILKIDRFYKVENYEYASNINSDKINSYGISVPIRSKIEIVDGLELNLGFDPYVTYGRRNYTNQRVSNSVYHENTYGPYFYLVKSNPNNITEILGFQAEISLSYKFYDNLRFYVGFSRNQSIVRSINMDQTTYTYYGATNQLYVYGENKYTRMVDTHNSIYFGVSNTH
;
A
#
# COMPACT_ATOMS: atom_id res chain seq x y z
N MET A 1 19.05 -0.25 5.04
CA MET A 1 19.82 -1.41 5.56
C MET A 1 20.26 -2.25 4.37
N LYS A 2 21.55 -2.65 4.25
CA LYS A 2 22.04 -3.37 3.07
C LYS A 2 21.57 -4.84 3.09
N LEU A 3 21.23 -5.41 1.94
CA LEU A 3 20.77 -6.82 1.78
C LEU A 3 21.65 -7.83 2.52
N LYS A 4 22.97 -7.62 2.51
CA LYS A 4 23.94 -8.44 3.25
C LYS A 4 23.66 -8.47 4.74
N THR A 5 23.33 -7.34 5.35
CA THR A 5 23.01 -7.25 6.79
C THR A 5 21.73 -8.02 7.14
N LEU A 6 20.73 -7.98 6.26
CA LEU A 6 19.46 -8.70 6.43
C LEU A 6 19.65 -10.22 6.33
N ILE A 7 20.45 -10.67 5.35
CA ILE A 7 20.84 -12.08 5.19
C ILE A 7 21.69 -12.55 6.39
N SER A 8 22.61 -11.73 6.87
CA SER A 8 23.44 -12.07 8.04
C SER A 8 22.62 -12.21 9.32
N ILE A 9 21.66 -11.31 9.56
CA ILE A 9 20.73 -11.43 10.69
C ILE A 9 19.88 -12.70 10.56
N PHE A 10 19.39 -12.98 9.35
CA PHE A 10 18.61 -14.20 9.06
C PHE A 10 19.41 -15.47 9.34
N LEU A 11 20.67 -15.55 8.87
CA LEU A 11 21.53 -16.70 9.10
C LEU A 11 21.91 -16.88 10.58
N ILE A 12 22.21 -15.80 11.30
CA ILE A 12 22.56 -15.87 12.73
C ILE A 12 21.36 -16.34 13.57
N SER A 13 20.14 -15.87 13.24
CA SER A 13 18.92 -16.36 13.93
C SER A 13 18.63 -17.84 13.66
N THR A 14 19.00 -18.35 12.49
CA THR A 14 18.81 -19.78 12.17
C THR A 14 19.75 -20.68 12.97
N SER A 15 20.99 -20.25 13.23
CA SER A 15 21.98 -21.05 13.96
C SER A 15 21.72 -21.16 15.48
N ILE A 16 21.03 -20.20 16.09
CA ILE A 16 20.81 -20.19 17.56
C ILE A 16 19.66 -21.12 17.98
N LEU A 17 18.78 -21.51 17.05
CA LEU A 17 17.57 -22.28 17.36
C LEU A 17 17.70 -23.80 17.06
N TYR A 18 18.86 -24.27 16.60
CA TYR A 18 19.07 -25.68 16.18
C TYR A 18 19.28 -26.69 17.33
N ALA A 19 18.83 -26.39 18.56
CA ALA A 19 19.18 -27.18 19.75
C ALA A 19 18.00 -27.92 20.45
N GLU A 20 16.86 -28.16 19.81
CA GLU A 20 15.80 -29.01 20.40
C GLU A 20 15.23 -30.04 19.43
N GLU A 21 15.28 -31.31 19.85
CA GLU A 21 14.75 -32.50 19.18
C GLU A 21 13.23 -32.40 18.90
N SER A 22 12.83 -33.06 17.81
CA SER A 22 11.46 -33.15 17.32
C SER A 22 10.55 -34.00 18.22
N LYS A 23 9.87 -33.36 19.18
CA LYS A 23 8.56 -33.84 19.67
C LYS A 23 7.47 -33.02 19.01
N ASN A 24 6.28 -33.59 18.81
CA ASN A 24 5.09 -32.92 18.28
C ASN A 24 4.91 -31.52 18.90
N LYS A 25 5.37 -30.47 18.20
CA LYS A 25 5.46 -29.13 18.78
C LYS A 25 4.08 -28.47 18.69
N GLN A 26 3.42 -28.39 19.85
CA GLN A 26 2.11 -27.73 19.99
C GLN A 26 2.17 -26.21 19.80
N ALA A 27 3.37 -25.63 19.88
CA ALA A 27 3.66 -24.24 19.57
C ALA A 27 4.70 -24.18 18.46
N THR A 28 4.49 -23.31 17.49
CA THR A 28 5.41 -23.10 16.37
C THR A 28 5.72 -21.62 16.18
N PHE A 29 6.98 -21.33 15.87
CA PHE A 29 7.50 -20.02 15.53
C PHE A 29 8.06 -20.07 14.11
N GLU A 30 7.43 -19.35 13.20
CA GLU A 30 7.84 -19.25 11.81
C GLU A 30 8.34 -17.85 11.51
N TYR A 31 9.52 -17.73 10.90
CA TYR A 31 10.01 -16.49 10.33
C TYR A 31 10.51 -16.72 8.92
N GLY A 32 10.34 -15.73 8.06
CA GLY A 32 10.68 -15.88 6.65
C GLY A 32 10.80 -14.57 5.91
N LEU A 33 11.10 -14.70 4.62
CA LEU A 33 11.22 -13.61 3.67
C LEU A 33 10.38 -13.92 2.44
N LYS A 34 9.57 -12.97 1.99
CA LYS A 34 8.82 -13.01 0.72
C LYS A 34 9.50 -12.07 -0.28
N ALA A 35 9.91 -12.58 -1.43
CA ALA A 35 10.20 -11.77 -2.60
C ALA A 35 8.89 -11.57 -3.38
N GLN A 36 8.37 -10.35 -3.42
CA GLN A 36 7.07 -10.02 -4.00
C GLN A 36 7.23 -9.10 -5.22
N ASN A 37 6.65 -9.50 -6.35
CA ASN A 37 6.54 -8.65 -7.53
C ASN A 37 5.15 -7.99 -7.52
N PHE A 38 5.10 -6.73 -7.10
CA PHE A 38 3.87 -5.95 -7.03
C PHE A 38 3.50 -5.35 -8.39
N THR A 39 2.20 -5.25 -8.65
CA THR A 39 1.60 -4.34 -9.62
C THR A 39 0.61 -3.44 -8.89
N TYR A 40 0.81 -2.12 -8.93
CA TYR A 40 0.01 -1.14 -8.19
C TYR A 40 -0.80 -0.24 -9.13
N PHE A 41 -2.02 0.06 -8.74
CA PHE A 41 -2.94 0.95 -9.46
C PHE A 41 -3.45 1.99 -8.45
N PRO A 42 -2.78 3.15 -8.34
CA PRO A 42 -3.20 4.21 -7.44
C PRO A 42 -4.36 5.00 -8.03
N TYR A 43 -5.30 5.41 -7.17
CA TYR A 43 -6.35 6.37 -7.51
C TYR A 43 -7.09 6.03 -8.81
N GLU A 44 -7.51 4.78 -8.97
CA GLU A 44 -8.44 4.40 -10.02
C GLU A 44 -9.74 5.21 -9.82
N THR A 45 -9.98 6.15 -10.74
CA THR A 45 -11.18 7.00 -10.74
C THR A 45 -12.11 6.59 -11.87
N THR A 46 -13.41 6.79 -11.67
CA THR A 46 -14.43 6.60 -12.70
C THR A 46 -14.45 7.72 -13.75
N LYS A 47 -13.69 8.81 -13.58
CA LYS A 47 -13.60 9.91 -14.55
C LYS A 47 -12.46 9.65 -15.53
N SER A 48 -12.80 9.46 -16.81
CA SER A 48 -11.84 9.35 -17.89
C SER A 48 -11.20 10.72 -18.18
N PHE A 49 -9.97 10.91 -17.73
CA PHE A 49 -9.11 11.93 -18.31
C PHE A 49 -8.55 11.37 -19.62
N GLY A 50 -9.12 11.81 -20.74
CA GLY A 50 -8.73 11.37 -22.08
C GLY A 50 -9.40 10.08 -22.57
N TYR A 51 -9.31 9.86 -23.87
CA TYR A 51 -9.88 8.71 -24.60
C TYR A 51 -8.78 7.71 -24.99
N ASN A 52 -9.16 6.43 -25.16
CA ASN A 52 -8.27 5.34 -25.58
C ASN A 52 -6.98 5.26 -24.73
N LYS A 53 -7.18 4.96 -23.44
CA LYS A 53 -6.13 4.93 -22.42
C LYS A 53 -5.26 3.68 -22.57
N SER A 54 -3.93 3.84 -22.57
CA SER A 54 -3.00 2.73 -22.43
C SER A 54 -3.07 2.11 -21.03
N GLU A 55 -2.46 0.93 -20.88
CA GLU A 55 -2.11 0.42 -19.56
C GLU A 55 -1.20 1.39 -18.82
N LEU A 56 -1.22 1.30 -17.49
CA LEU A 56 -0.37 2.09 -16.61
C LEU A 56 1.07 1.57 -16.71
N ILE A 57 2.02 2.49 -16.91
CA ILE A 57 3.44 2.19 -17.06
C ILE A 57 4.17 2.54 -15.75
N ASN A 58 5.30 1.86 -15.49
CA ASN A 58 6.13 1.99 -14.28
C ASN A 58 5.45 1.59 -12.96
N ASN A 59 4.40 0.79 -13.03
CA ASN A 59 3.57 0.45 -11.88
C ASN A 59 3.93 -0.88 -11.21
N LYS A 60 5.13 -1.41 -11.49
CA LYS A 60 5.63 -2.67 -10.95
C LYS A 60 6.86 -2.46 -10.09
N GLU A 61 6.99 -3.27 -9.05
CA GLU A 61 8.15 -3.23 -8.16
C GLU A 61 8.40 -4.60 -7.53
N LEU A 62 9.68 -4.98 -7.42
CA LEU A 62 10.12 -6.16 -6.68
C LEU A 62 10.62 -5.76 -5.29
N VAL A 63 10.03 -6.33 -4.25
CA VAL A 63 10.40 -6.04 -2.86
C VAL A 63 10.59 -7.30 -2.04
N TYR A 64 11.39 -7.20 -0.99
CA TYR A 64 11.72 -8.29 -0.08
C TYR A 64 11.19 -7.96 1.31
N LEU A 65 10.20 -8.72 1.75
CA LEU A 65 9.39 -8.40 2.93
C LEU A 65 9.51 -9.51 3.96
N PRO A 66 9.99 -9.21 5.18
CA PRO A 66 10.02 -10.19 6.25
C PRO A 66 8.61 -10.46 6.77
N PHE A 67 8.38 -11.70 7.22
CA PHE A 67 7.16 -12.04 7.94
C PHE A 67 7.48 -12.90 9.15
N PHE A 68 6.57 -12.89 10.11
CA PHE A 68 6.66 -13.69 11.32
C PHE A 68 5.29 -14.29 11.64
N LYS A 69 5.25 -15.54 12.09
CA LYS A 69 4.05 -16.20 12.60
C LYS A 69 4.37 -16.96 13.87
N TYR A 70 3.46 -16.91 14.82
CA TYR A 70 3.41 -17.80 15.96
C TYR A 70 2.06 -18.51 15.99
N ARG A 71 2.05 -19.81 16.25
CA ARG A 71 0.81 -20.61 16.37
C ARG A 71 0.93 -21.54 17.56
N ASN A 72 -0.08 -21.58 18.42
CA ASN A 72 -0.19 -22.53 19.52
C ASN A 72 -1.57 -23.20 19.48
N THR A 73 -1.64 -24.41 18.92
CA THR A 73 -2.90 -25.13 18.71
C THR A 73 -3.49 -25.64 20.02
N SER A 74 -2.63 -26.02 20.97
CA SER A 74 -3.00 -26.47 22.32
C SER A 74 -3.71 -25.37 23.13
N LYS A 75 -3.18 -24.14 23.09
CA LYS A 75 -3.80 -22.97 23.71
C LYS A 75 -4.77 -22.23 22.79
N LYS A 76 -5.00 -22.74 21.57
CA LYS A 76 -5.94 -22.21 20.56
C LYS A 76 -5.71 -20.73 20.19
N PHE A 77 -4.46 -20.26 20.16
CA PHE A 77 -4.17 -18.88 19.74
C PHE A 77 -2.88 -18.77 18.91
N GLY A 78 -2.78 -17.68 18.16
CA GLY A 78 -1.58 -17.35 17.40
C GLY A 78 -1.51 -15.87 17.07
N PHE A 79 -0.41 -15.46 16.47
CA PHE A 79 -0.29 -14.12 15.89
C PHE A 79 0.61 -14.13 14.66
N ASP A 80 0.43 -13.19 13.75
CA ASP A 80 1.39 -12.95 12.68
C ASP A 80 1.61 -11.46 12.41
N PHE A 81 2.74 -11.19 11.78
CA PHE A 81 3.13 -9.90 11.29
C PHE A 81 3.43 -9.99 9.80
N ASP A 82 2.84 -9.10 9.03
CA ASP A 82 3.12 -8.92 7.60
C ASP A 82 3.28 -7.44 7.26
N MET A 83 4.07 -7.17 6.24
CA MET A 83 4.38 -5.82 5.79
C MET A 83 4.24 -5.73 4.27
N VAL A 84 3.80 -4.56 3.79
CA VAL A 84 3.88 -4.16 2.39
C VAL A 84 4.69 -2.88 2.31
N ASP A 85 5.62 -2.78 1.36
CA ASP A 85 6.33 -1.54 1.01
C ASP A 85 6.33 -1.46 -0.51
N ILE A 86 5.60 -0.50 -1.07
CA ILE A 86 5.52 -0.25 -2.51
C ILE A 86 6.03 1.17 -2.76
N LYS A 87 6.97 1.34 -3.67
CA LYS A 87 7.54 2.58 -4.21
C LYS A 87 7.60 2.47 -5.72
N THR A 88 6.86 3.34 -6.37
CA THR A 88 6.83 3.44 -7.82
C THR A 88 7.16 4.86 -8.23
N TYR A 89 7.91 4.99 -9.32
CA TYR A 89 8.45 6.26 -9.80
C TYR A 89 7.88 6.58 -11.17
N ASP A 90 7.54 7.84 -11.39
CA ASP A 90 7.04 8.34 -12.68
C ASP A 90 5.95 7.44 -13.28
N LEU A 91 4.90 7.13 -12.51
CA LEU A 91 3.74 6.42 -13.07
C LEU A 91 3.07 7.28 -14.12
N TYR A 92 2.71 6.69 -15.26
CA TYR A 92 1.94 7.39 -16.27
C TYR A 92 1.13 6.44 -17.14
N TYR A 93 0.15 7.01 -17.84
CA TYR A 93 -0.50 6.37 -18.97
C TYR A 93 -0.51 7.33 -20.16
N LYS A 94 -0.66 6.77 -21.35
CA LYS A 94 -0.88 7.54 -22.58
C LYS A 94 -2.38 7.53 -22.88
N ALA A 95 -2.93 8.68 -23.24
CA ALA A 95 -4.31 8.79 -23.70
C ALA A 95 -4.41 9.98 -24.67
N TYR A 96 -5.52 10.07 -25.39
CA TYR A 96 -5.81 11.25 -26.18
C TYR A 96 -6.55 12.29 -25.36
N TYR A 97 -5.98 13.48 -25.24
CA TYR A 97 -6.69 14.63 -24.67
C TYR A 97 -7.65 15.21 -25.71
N PHE A 98 -8.89 15.48 -25.30
CA PHE A 98 -9.91 16.09 -26.15
C PHE A 98 -10.15 17.54 -25.73
N TYR A 99 -9.40 18.45 -26.35
CA TYR A 99 -9.69 19.89 -26.33
C TYR A 99 -9.31 20.44 -27.71
N ASN A 100 -10.32 20.63 -28.56
CA ASN A 100 -10.18 21.05 -29.97
C ASN A 100 -9.34 20.11 -30.87
N GLY A 101 -9.30 18.80 -30.57
CA GLY A 101 -8.60 17.78 -31.36
C GLY A 101 -8.21 16.54 -30.54
N PHE A 102 -7.71 15.49 -31.19
CA PHE A 102 -7.15 14.30 -30.52
C PHE A 102 -5.63 14.44 -30.41
N PHE A 103 -5.15 14.95 -29.27
CA PHE A 103 -3.71 15.09 -29.03
C PHE A 103 -3.21 13.93 -28.16
N PRO A 104 -2.19 13.17 -28.60
CA PRO A 104 -1.59 12.14 -27.77
C PRO A 104 -0.88 12.81 -26.58
N THR A 105 -1.31 12.46 -25.37
CA THR A 105 -0.88 13.10 -24.12
C THR A 105 -0.48 12.04 -23.11
N THR A 106 0.59 12.33 -22.37
CA THR A 106 1.01 11.53 -21.22
C THR A 106 0.43 12.12 -19.95
N TYR A 107 -0.29 11.31 -19.18
CA TYR A 107 -0.85 11.71 -17.90
C TYR A 107 -0.05 11.08 -16.76
N GLY A 108 0.76 11.91 -16.10
CA GLY A 108 1.60 11.51 -14.97
C GLY A 108 0.87 11.49 -13.63
N PHE A 109 1.01 10.37 -12.93
CA PHE A 109 0.69 10.22 -11.51
C PHE A 109 1.87 10.61 -10.61
N GLY A 110 3.08 10.71 -11.14
CA GLY A 110 4.29 11.02 -10.37
C GLY A 110 4.72 9.86 -9.46
N ASN A 111 5.51 10.17 -8.44
CA ASN A 111 6.03 9.18 -7.49
C ASN A 111 4.95 8.77 -6.48
N VAL A 112 4.82 7.47 -6.24
CA VAL A 112 3.84 6.92 -5.30
C VAL A 112 4.50 5.92 -4.36
N GLN A 113 4.25 6.08 -3.07
CA GLN A 113 4.66 5.16 -2.03
C GLN A 113 3.48 4.72 -1.17
N ARG A 114 3.44 3.43 -0.83
CA ARG A 114 2.46 2.85 0.08
C ARG A 114 3.16 1.86 1.00
N GLN A 115 3.00 2.04 2.30
CA GLN A 115 3.50 1.15 3.33
C GLN A 115 2.34 0.64 4.16
N GLU A 116 2.30 -0.66 4.39
CA GLU A 116 1.32 -1.28 5.28
C GLU A 116 2.05 -2.13 6.31
N TYR A 117 1.60 -2.04 7.56
CA TYR A 117 2.05 -2.89 8.65
C TYR A 117 0.81 -3.55 9.24
N ARG A 118 0.80 -4.88 9.30
CA ARG A 118 -0.32 -5.66 9.82
C ARG A 118 0.18 -6.55 10.94
N PHE A 119 -0.51 -6.49 12.07
CA PHE A 119 -0.30 -7.42 13.17
C PHE A 119 -1.63 -8.08 13.48
N ASN A 120 -1.71 -9.39 13.33
CA ASN A 120 -2.93 -10.16 13.50
C ASN A 120 -2.84 -11.05 14.72
N PHE A 121 -3.88 -11.07 15.53
CA PHE A 121 -4.10 -12.06 16.57
C PHE A 121 -5.15 -13.06 16.09
N PHE A 122 -4.95 -14.34 16.37
CA PHE A 122 -5.83 -15.43 15.91
C PHE A 122 -6.35 -16.26 17.06
N TYR A 123 -7.60 -16.68 16.93
CA TYR A 123 -8.17 -17.82 17.60
C TYR A 123 -8.09 -19.04 16.66
N LEU A 124 -7.55 -20.15 17.15
CA LEU A 124 -7.31 -21.39 16.40
C LEU A 124 -8.27 -22.49 16.89
N PRO A 125 -9.53 -22.53 16.40
CA PRO A 125 -10.53 -23.48 16.91
C PRO A 125 -10.18 -24.94 16.63
N PHE A 126 -9.45 -25.20 15.54
CA PHE A 126 -9.10 -26.53 15.07
C PHE A 126 -7.58 -26.73 15.04
N GLU A 127 -7.11 -27.90 15.49
CA GLU A 127 -5.69 -28.25 15.50
C GLU A 127 -5.08 -28.32 14.10
N ASN A 128 -5.86 -28.80 13.11
CA ASN A 128 -5.45 -28.85 11.70
C ASN A 128 -5.45 -27.48 11.02
N GLN A 129 -5.91 -26.41 11.69
CA GLN A 129 -5.95 -25.05 11.17
C GLN A 129 -6.73 -24.90 9.85
N ILE A 130 -7.68 -25.82 9.57
CA ILE A 130 -8.52 -25.75 8.36
C ILE A 130 -9.33 -24.46 8.29
N PHE A 131 -9.62 -23.87 9.45
CA PHE A 131 -10.21 -22.55 9.57
C PHE A 131 -9.76 -21.89 10.86
N TYR A 132 -9.35 -20.63 10.77
CA TYR A 132 -9.09 -19.79 11.94
C TYR A 132 -9.29 -18.32 11.59
N PHE A 133 -9.57 -17.52 12.62
CA PHE A 133 -9.88 -16.10 12.44
C PHE A 133 -9.41 -15.28 13.63
N GLY A 134 -9.46 -13.95 13.56
CA GLY A 134 -9.27 -13.14 14.73
C GLY A 134 -9.38 -11.65 14.49
N LEU A 135 -8.49 -10.89 15.13
CA LEU A 135 -8.48 -9.43 15.11
C LEU A 135 -7.08 -8.93 14.77
N GLY A 136 -6.98 -8.08 13.77
CA GLY A 136 -5.72 -7.44 13.39
C GLY A 136 -5.75 -5.94 13.62
N ILE A 137 -4.59 -5.39 13.93
CA ILE A 137 -4.31 -3.95 13.87
C ILE A 137 -3.49 -3.68 12.62
N LEU A 138 -3.77 -2.57 11.95
CA LEU A 138 -3.01 -2.18 10.76
C LEU A 138 -2.72 -0.68 10.75
N LYS A 139 -1.58 -0.35 10.16
CA LYS A 139 -1.17 1.01 9.82
C LYS A 139 -0.97 1.09 8.31
N ILE A 140 -1.53 2.10 7.68
CA ILE A 140 -1.34 2.39 6.25
C ILE A 140 -0.77 3.80 6.13
N ASP A 141 0.45 3.89 5.60
CA ASP A 141 1.03 5.14 5.17
C ASP A 141 1.03 5.22 3.65
N ARG A 142 0.61 6.35 3.12
CA ARG A 142 0.57 6.59 1.69
C ARG A 142 1.13 7.96 1.37
N PHE A 143 1.89 8.05 0.30
CA PHE A 143 2.48 9.27 -0.21
C PHE A 143 2.35 9.30 -1.74
N TYR A 144 2.00 10.45 -2.29
CA TYR A 144 1.78 10.64 -3.71
C TYR A 144 2.30 12.01 -4.16
N LYS A 145 2.92 12.06 -5.34
CA LYS A 145 3.52 13.26 -5.97
C LYS A 145 4.45 14.05 -5.04
N VAL A 146 5.44 13.39 -4.44
CA VAL A 146 6.47 14.14 -3.70
C VAL A 146 7.42 14.81 -4.71
N GLU A 147 7.16 16.07 -5.02
CA GLU A 147 8.03 16.95 -5.81
C GLU A 147 8.83 17.86 -4.85
N ASN A 148 10.12 18.04 -5.12
CA ASN A 148 11.06 18.74 -4.22
C ASN A 148 11.20 20.22 -4.65
N TYR A 149 11.15 21.15 -3.68
CA TYR A 149 11.12 22.61 -3.95
C TYR A 149 12.38 23.16 -4.60
N GLU A 150 13.49 22.42 -4.49
CA GLU A 150 14.79 22.85 -5.02
C GLU A 150 14.83 22.91 -6.55
N TYR A 151 13.90 22.25 -7.26
CA TYR A 151 13.95 22.10 -8.72
C TYR A 151 12.64 22.45 -9.45
N ALA A 152 11.55 22.76 -8.74
CA ALA A 152 10.22 22.90 -9.35
C ALA A 152 9.49 24.18 -8.92
N SER A 153 8.81 24.83 -9.87
CA SER A 153 7.96 26.01 -9.63
C SER A 153 6.60 25.64 -9.03
N ASN A 154 6.43 24.38 -8.63
CA ASN A 154 5.23 23.80 -8.05
C ASN A 154 5.59 22.73 -7.00
N ILE A 155 4.82 22.68 -5.90
CA ILE A 155 4.76 21.56 -4.96
C ILE A 155 3.38 20.95 -5.11
N ASN A 156 3.28 19.63 -5.23
CA ASN A 156 1.98 18.98 -5.20
C ASN A 156 2.03 17.62 -4.50
N SER A 157 1.92 17.56 -3.18
CA SER A 157 1.98 16.30 -2.42
C SER A 157 0.64 15.90 -1.83
N ASP A 158 0.39 14.60 -1.76
CA ASP A 158 -0.76 14.02 -1.06
C ASP A 158 -0.31 12.86 -0.16
N LYS A 159 -0.44 13.05 1.15
CA LYS A 159 0.03 12.10 2.18
C LYS A 159 -1.14 11.67 3.05
N ILE A 160 -1.28 10.37 3.29
CA ILE A 160 -2.27 9.80 4.20
C ILE A 160 -1.54 8.94 5.23
N ASN A 161 -1.85 9.13 6.51
CA ASN A 161 -1.42 8.24 7.59
C ASN A 161 -2.66 7.78 8.34
N SER A 162 -2.93 6.48 8.31
CA SER A 162 -4.11 5.89 8.94
C SER A 162 -3.77 4.65 9.76
N TYR A 163 -4.61 4.42 10.76
CA TYR A 163 -4.57 3.25 11.63
C TYR A 163 -5.95 2.62 11.68
N GLY A 164 -6.02 1.32 11.91
CA GLY A 164 -7.32 0.69 12.04
C GLY A 164 -7.26 -0.77 12.40
N ILE A 165 -8.35 -1.44 12.08
CA ILE A 165 -8.58 -2.84 12.44
C ILE A 165 -8.89 -3.68 11.20
N SER A 166 -8.59 -4.97 11.31
CA SER A 166 -8.95 -5.98 10.31
C SER A 166 -9.51 -7.21 11.00
N VAL A 167 -10.29 -7.99 10.25
CA VAL A 167 -10.79 -9.30 10.69
C VAL A 167 -10.10 -10.37 9.88
N PRO A 168 -8.92 -10.83 10.27
CA PRO A 168 -8.19 -11.80 9.48
C PRO A 168 -8.85 -13.17 9.54
N ILE A 169 -9.13 -13.75 8.37
CA ILE A 169 -9.73 -15.06 8.18
C ILE A 169 -8.75 -15.91 7.38
N ARG A 170 -8.49 -17.12 7.83
CA ARG A 170 -7.45 -17.99 7.27
C ARG A 170 -7.91 -19.43 7.19
N SER A 171 -7.33 -20.16 6.25
CA SER A 171 -7.48 -21.60 6.10
C SER A 171 -6.14 -22.20 5.70
N LYS A 172 -5.79 -23.33 6.32
CA LYS A 172 -4.65 -24.17 5.94
C LYS A 172 -5.16 -25.57 5.64
N ILE A 173 -5.02 -25.99 4.38
CA ILE A 173 -5.53 -27.25 3.87
C ILE A 173 -4.32 -28.09 3.45
N GLU A 174 -4.06 -29.18 4.17
CA GLU A 174 -3.07 -30.17 3.75
C GLU A 174 -3.60 -30.95 2.54
N ILE A 175 -2.85 -30.93 1.45
CA ILE A 175 -3.21 -31.64 0.22
C ILE A 175 -2.59 -33.03 0.24
N VAL A 176 -1.29 -33.08 0.53
CA VAL A 176 -0.46 -34.27 0.75
C VAL A 176 0.63 -33.90 1.75
N ASP A 177 1.31 -34.90 2.30
CA ASP A 177 2.36 -34.70 3.29
C ASP A 177 3.35 -33.60 2.90
N GLY A 178 3.38 -32.53 3.71
CA GLY A 178 4.26 -31.38 3.53
C GLY A 178 3.81 -30.36 2.49
N LEU A 179 2.77 -30.61 1.68
CA LEU A 179 2.19 -29.66 0.73
C LEU A 179 0.86 -29.11 1.25
N GLU A 180 0.79 -27.81 1.47
CA GLU A 180 -0.37 -27.14 2.05
C GLU A 180 -0.85 -25.99 1.17
N LEU A 181 -2.18 -25.89 0.99
CA LEU A 181 -2.85 -24.72 0.44
C LEU A 181 -3.23 -23.79 1.58
N ASN A 182 -2.82 -22.53 1.49
CA ASN A 182 -3.11 -21.49 2.45
C ASN A 182 -4.01 -20.45 1.78
N LEU A 183 -5.12 -20.12 2.45
CA LEU A 183 -6.05 -19.07 2.02
C LEU A 183 -6.11 -18.01 3.10
N GLY A 184 -6.13 -16.74 2.69
CA GLY A 184 -6.25 -15.59 3.58
C GLY A 184 -7.23 -14.56 3.04
N PHE A 185 -8.02 -13.99 3.93
CA PHE A 185 -8.90 -12.86 3.62
C PHE A 185 -8.98 -11.92 4.83
N ASP A 186 -8.60 -10.65 4.62
CA ASP A 186 -8.51 -9.60 5.64
C ASP A 186 -9.34 -8.39 5.21
N PRO A 187 -10.66 -8.36 5.45
CA PRO A 187 -11.41 -7.12 5.41
C PRO A 187 -10.89 -6.17 6.49
N TYR A 188 -10.78 -4.88 6.17
CA TYR A 188 -10.25 -3.88 7.08
C TYR A 188 -10.87 -2.51 6.88
N VAL A 189 -10.80 -1.71 7.94
CA VAL A 189 -11.10 -0.29 7.92
C VAL A 189 -10.03 0.46 8.70
N THR A 190 -9.58 1.59 8.15
CA THR A 190 -8.65 2.49 8.84
C THR A 190 -9.15 3.92 8.79
N TYR A 191 -8.80 4.69 9.81
CA TYR A 191 -9.05 6.11 9.91
C TYR A 191 -7.74 6.85 10.14
N GLY A 192 -7.62 8.03 9.56
CA GLY A 192 -6.37 8.78 9.54
C GLY A 192 -6.54 10.22 9.13
N ARG A 193 -5.40 10.89 8.90
CA ARG A 193 -5.35 12.26 8.39
C ARG A 193 -4.73 12.28 7.00
N ARG A 194 -5.27 13.14 6.14
CA ARG A 194 -4.73 13.42 4.80
C ARG A 194 -4.15 14.82 4.76
N ASN A 195 -2.88 14.92 4.41
CA ASN A 195 -2.21 16.19 4.19
C ASN A 195 -2.03 16.37 2.68
N TYR A 196 -2.83 17.27 2.11
CA TYR A 196 -2.76 17.62 0.70
C TYR A 196 -2.19 19.03 0.57
N THR A 197 -1.14 19.15 -0.22
CA THR A 197 -0.45 20.41 -0.49
C THR A 197 -0.37 20.59 -1.99
N ASN A 198 -0.86 21.72 -2.49
CA ASN A 198 -0.62 22.14 -3.87
C ASN A 198 -0.29 23.62 -3.88
N GLN A 199 0.95 23.92 -4.24
CA GLN A 199 1.51 25.27 -4.28
C GLN A 199 2.13 25.50 -5.64
N ARG A 200 1.90 26.66 -6.25
CA ARG A 200 2.50 27.00 -7.55
C ARG A 200 2.91 28.45 -7.52
N VAL A 201 4.10 28.71 -8.06
CA VAL A 201 4.62 30.06 -8.26
C VAL A 201 5.05 30.16 -9.70
N SER A 202 4.60 31.20 -10.40
CA SER A 202 5.03 31.46 -11.77
C SER A 202 4.84 32.94 -12.09
N ASN A 203 5.20 33.35 -13.30
CA ASN A 203 4.71 34.61 -13.86
C ASN A 203 3.54 34.27 -14.79
N SER A 204 2.42 34.99 -14.66
CA SER A 204 1.28 34.85 -15.56
C SER A 204 1.02 36.14 -16.32
N VAL A 205 0.47 35.98 -17.52
CA VAL A 205 -0.04 37.08 -18.34
C VAL A 205 -1.55 37.04 -18.24
N TYR A 206 -2.16 38.16 -17.85
CA TYR A 206 -3.61 38.30 -17.80
C TYR A 206 -4.11 39.00 -19.08
N HIS A 207 -5.44 38.95 -19.33
CA HIS A 207 -6.05 39.70 -20.43
C HIS A 207 -5.54 41.15 -20.40
N GLU A 208 -5.05 41.65 -21.53
CA GLU A 208 -4.32 42.93 -21.74
C GLU A 208 -2.78 42.89 -21.72
N ASN A 209 -2.15 41.70 -21.76
CA ASN A 209 -0.68 41.52 -21.82
C ASN A 209 0.10 42.03 -20.60
N THR A 210 -0.57 42.32 -19.50
CA THR A 210 0.08 42.69 -18.24
C THR A 210 0.73 41.47 -17.61
N TYR A 211 2.04 41.57 -17.34
CA TYR A 211 2.81 40.54 -16.64
C TYR A 211 2.75 40.76 -15.14
N GLY A 212 2.58 39.69 -14.39
CA GLY A 212 2.72 39.75 -12.94
C GLY A 212 2.93 38.40 -12.30
N PRO A 213 3.33 38.38 -11.02
CA PRO A 213 3.51 37.14 -10.28
C PRO A 213 2.17 36.42 -10.11
N TYR A 214 2.20 35.10 -10.23
CA TYR A 214 1.08 34.21 -9.97
C TYR A 214 1.41 33.31 -8.80
N PHE A 215 0.54 33.31 -7.79
CA PHE A 215 0.63 32.39 -6.65
C PHE A 215 -0.64 31.57 -6.56
N TYR A 216 -0.48 30.27 -6.40
CA TYR A 216 -1.57 29.34 -6.12
C TYR A 216 -1.24 28.54 -4.87
N LEU A 217 -2.16 28.48 -3.93
CA LEU A 217 -2.01 27.73 -2.67
C LEU A 217 -3.33 27.04 -2.33
N VAL A 218 -3.26 25.73 -2.10
CA VAL A 218 -4.35 24.97 -1.49
C VAL A 218 -4.02 24.69 -0.03
N LYS A 219 -4.96 25.02 0.86
CA LYS A 219 -4.93 24.67 2.27
C LYS A 219 -6.06 23.69 2.56
N SER A 220 -5.70 22.47 2.96
CA SER A 220 -6.67 21.47 3.41
C SER A 220 -7.10 21.73 4.86
N ASN A 221 -8.37 21.44 5.19
CA ASN A 221 -8.86 21.43 6.56
C ASN A 221 -7.99 20.49 7.42
N PRO A 222 -7.35 20.98 8.51
CA PRO A 222 -6.50 20.15 9.37
C PRO A 222 -7.29 19.08 10.15
N ASN A 223 -8.61 19.23 10.23
CA ASN A 223 -9.52 18.30 10.90
C ASN A 223 -10.14 17.27 9.94
N ASN A 224 -9.62 17.16 8.70
CA ASN A 224 -10.09 16.12 7.80
C ASN A 224 -9.82 14.72 8.38
N ILE A 225 -10.76 13.81 8.12
CA ILE A 225 -10.64 12.41 8.46
C ILE A 225 -10.60 11.64 7.16
N THR A 226 -9.60 10.79 6.96
CA THR A 226 -9.55 9.89 5.81
C THR A 226 -9.82 8.47 6.25
N GLU A 227 -10.84 7.88 5.65
CA GLU A 227 -11.24 6.49 5.78
C GLU A 227 -10.62 5.68 4.64
N ILE A 228 -10.02 4.53 4.95
CA ILE A 228 -9.66 3.53 3.96
C ILE A 228 -10.37 2.23 4.32
N LEU A 229 -11.34 1.85 3.49
CA LEU A 229 -12.09 0.60 3.61
C LEU A 229 -11.64 -0.35 2.52
N GLY A 230 -11.23 -1.57 2.86
CA GLY A 230 -10.75 -2.51 1.85
C GLY A 230 -10.66 -3.94 2.34
N PHE A 231 -10.02 -4.77 1.52
CA PHE A 231 -9.67 -6.13 1.88
C PHE A 231 -8.32 -6.52 1.28
N GLN A 232 -7.64 -7.48 1.91
CA GLN A 232 -6.52 -8.22 1.33
C GLN A 232 -6.89 -9.69 1.23
N ALA A 233 -6.76 -10.28 0.05
CA ALA A 233 -6.94 -11.69 -0.20
C ALA A 233 -5.60 -12.32 -0.58
N GLU A 234 -5.30 -13.50 -0.05
CA GLU A 234 -4.08 -14.25 -0.35
C GLU A 234 -4.43 -15.72 -0.63
N ILE A 235 -3.79 -16.29 -1.64
CA ILE A 235 -3.74 -17.73 -1.89
C ILE A 235 -2.28 -18.13 -2.05
N SER A 236 -1.83 -19.16 -1.33
CA SER A 236 -0.46 -19.65 -1.47
C SER A 236 -0.35 -21.14 -1.26
N LEU A 237 0.53 -21.77 -2.05
CA LEU A 237 0.98 -23.13 -1.83
C LEU A 237 2.27 -23.07 -1.00
N SER A 238 2.34 -23.88 0.03
CA SER A 238 3.55 -24.08 0.81
C SER A 238 4.03 -25.52 0.75
N TYR A 239 5.33 -25.73 0.61
CA TYR A 239 5.95 -27.06 0.59
C TYR A 239 7.05 -27.14 1.64
N LYS A 240 6.92 -28.11 2.56
CA LYS A 240 7.92 -28.47 3.56
C LYS A 240 8.95 -29.39 2.90
N PHE A 241 10.12 -28.84 2.59
CA PHE A 241 11.21 -29.59 1.93
C PHE A 241 12.30 -30.07 2.91
N TYR A 242 12.27 -29.58 4.15
CA TYR A 242 13.07 -30.06 5.27
C TYR A 242 12.27 -29.90 6.57
N ASP A 243 12.72 -30.48 7.68
CA ASP A 243 11.94 -30.50 8.94
C ASP A 243 11.43 -29.13 9.38
N ASN A 244 12.26 -28.11 9.21
CA ASN A 244 11.95 -26.74 9.63
C ASN A 244 11.82 -25.78 8.45
N LEU A 245 12.09 -26.20 7.21
CA LEU A 245 12.16 -25.30 6.07
C LEU A 245 10.96 -25.46 5.13
N ARG A 246 10.38 -24.32 4.72
CA ARG A 246 9.25 -24.25 3.80
C ARG A 246 9.49 -23.27 2.66
N PHE A 247 9.05 -23.66 1.48
CA PHE A 247 8.89 -22.76 0.34
C PHE A 247 7.43 -22.33 0.21
N TYR A 248 7.23 -21.12 -0.33
CA TYR A 248 5.92 -20.57 -0.64
C TYR A 248 5.89 -20.05 -2.07
N VAL A 249 4.81 -20.33 -2.78
CA VAL A 249 4.43 -19.62 -4.00
C VAL A 249 3.01 -19.11 -3.80
N GLY A 250 2.82 -17.81 -3.91
CA GLY A 250 1.52 -17.21 -3.62
C GLY A 250 1.17 -16.02 -4.48
N PHE A 251 -0.11 -15.71 -4.46
CA PHE A 251 -0.71 -14.53 -5.04
C PHE A 251 -1.45 -13.77 -3.95
N SER A 252 -1.22 -12.46 -3.87
CA SER A 252 -1.92 -11.54 -2.98
C SER A 252 -2.60 -10.46 -3.79
N ARG A 253 -3.79 -10.03 -3.36
CA ARG A 253 -4.52 -8.90 -3.92
C ARG A 253 -5.11 -8.08 -2.81
N ASN A 254 -4.87 -6.77 -2.85
CA ASN A 254 -5.54 -5.79 -2.03
C ASN A 254 -6.38 -4.87 -2.91
N GLN A 255 -7.58 -4.55 -2.43
CA GLN A 255 -8.39 -3.49 -3.00
C GLN A 255 -8.97 -2.65 -1.88
N SER A 256 -8.88 -1.33 -2.02
CA SER A 256 -9.44 -0.40 -1.03
C SER A 256 -10.04 0.85 -1.66
N ILE A 257 -11.01 1.40 -0.95
CA ILE A 257 -11.64 2.67 -1.24
C ILE A 257 -11.13 3.68 -0.21
N VAL A 258 -10.56 4.77 -0.71
CA VAL A 258 -10.11 5.91 0.10
C VAL A 258 -11.18 7.00 0.01
N ARG A 259 -11.67 7.45 1.16
CA ARG A 259 -12.66 8.52 1.30
C ARG A 259 -12.13 9.57 2.27
N SER A 260 -12.32 10.84 1.94
CA SER A 260 -12.00 11.93 2.87
C SER A 260 -13.31 12.56 3.35
N ILE A 261 -13.56 12.44 4.65
CA ILE A 261 -14.68 13.01 5.39
C ILE A 261 -14.26 14.42 5.86
N ASN A 262 -15.12 15.41 5.63
CA ASN A 262 -14.86 16.83 5.93
C ASN A 262 -13.61 17.38 5.23
N MET A 263 -13.38 16.95 3.98
CA MET A 263 -12.25 17.41 3.17
C MET A 263 -12.55 18.77 2.53
N ASP A 264 -12.75 19.78 3.35
CA ASP A 264 -12.86 21.14 2.86
C ASP A 264 -11.46 21.65 2.49
N GLN A 265 -11.35 22.16 1.26
CA GLN A 265 -10.12 22.80 0.78
C GLN A 265 -10.40 24.28 0.54
N THR A 266 -9.55 25.15 1.06
CA THR A 266 -9.53 26.57 0.70
C THR A 266 -8.42 26.78 -0.30
N THR A 267 -8.77 27.29 -1.48
CA THR A 267 -7.81 27.64 -2.52
C THR A 267 -7.64 29.15 -2.57
N TYR A 268 -6.39 29.58 -2.59
CA TYR A 268 -5.97 30.97 -2.76
C TYR A 268 -5.27 31.08 -4.10
N THR A 269 -5.74 31.98 -4.96
CA THR A 269 -5.10 32.29 -6.24
C THR A 269 -4.88 33.79 -6.35
N TYR A 270 -3.61 34.20 -6.42
CA TYR A 270 -3.24 35.60 -6.61
C TYR A 270 -2.74 35.81 -8.05
N TYR A 271 -3.33 36.80 -8.72
CA TYR A 271 -2.88 37.31 -10.01
C TYR A 271 -2.30 38.71 -9.82
N GLY A 272 -0.97 38.80 -9.81
CA GLY A 272 -0.27 40.07 -9.67
C GLY A 272 -0.45 41.00 -10.87
N ALA A 273 -0.73 40.45 -12.06
CA ALA A 273 -1.02 41.23 -13.27
C ALA A 273 -2.24 42.15 -13.12
N THR A 274 -3.23 41.77 -12.32
CA THR A 274 -4.43 42.57 -12.01
C THR A 274 -4.53 42.96 -10.53
N ASN A 275 -3.52 42.59 -9.73
CA ASN A 275 -3.51 42.71 -8.27
C ASN A 275 -4.77 42.15 -7.59
N GLN A 276 -5.19 40.95 -7.99
CA GLN A 276 -6.42 40.30 -7.49
C GLN A 276 -6.10 39.01 -6.73
N LEU A 277 -6.74 38.84 -5.57
CA LEU A 277 -6.75 37.60 -4.80
C LEU A 277 -8.13 36.95 -4.88
N TYR A 278 -8.16 35.73 -5.39
CA TYR A 278 -9.34 34.87 -5.42
C TYR A 278 -9.25 33.84 -4.30
N VAL A 279 -10.32 33.71 -3.52
CA VAL A 279 -10.46 32.71 -2.47
C VAL A 279 -11.73 31.92 -2.71
N TYR A 280 -11.60 30.60 -2.85
CA TYR A 280 -12.74 29.73 -3.09
C TYR A 280 -12.57 28.38 -2.40
N GLY A 281 -13.70 27.79 -2.01
CA GLY A 281 -13.76 26.44 -1.47
C GLY A 281 -13.83 25.40 -2.59
N GLU A 282 -13.15 24.27 -2.43
CA GLU A 282 -13.37 23.09 -3.25
C GLU A 282 -13.59 21.85 -2.38
N ASN A 283 -14.53 21.00 -2.79
CA ASN A 283 -14.69 19.64 -2.31
C ASN A 283 -14.19 18.69 -3.41
N LYS A 284 -12.87 18.45 -3.46
CA LYS A 284 -12.28 17.52 -4.42
C LYS A 284 -11.82 16.23 -3.75
N TYR A 285 -12.06 15.12 -4.45
CA TYR A 285 -11.57 13.76 -4.14
C TYR A 285 -12.31 13.03 -3.01
N THR A 286 -13.63 12.91 -3.13
CA THR A 286 -14.49 12.23 -2.15
C THR A 286 -14.35 10.71 -2.13
N ARG A 287 -13.93 10.07 -3.24
CA ARG A 287 -13.76 8.62 -3.32
C ARG A 287 -12.75 8.22 -4.40
N MET A 288 -11.76 7.43 -4.01
CA MET A 288 -10.79 6.84 -4.93
C MET A 288 -10.61 5.35 -4.65
N VAL A 289 -10.27 4.56 -5.66
CA VAL A 289 -9.93 3.13 -5.50
C VAL A 289 -8.42 2.95 -5.64
N ASP A 290 -7.83 2.20 -4.72
CA ASP A 290 -6.45 1.74 -4.80
C ASP A 290 -6.47 0.21 -4.89
N THR A 291 -5.76 -0.33 -5.88
CA THR A 291 -5.60 -1.78 -6.06
C THR A 291 -4.11 -2.10 -6.11
N HIS A 292 -3.64 -3.06 -5.32
CA HIS A 292 -2.34 -3.71 -5.55
C HIS A 292 -2.49 -5.22 -5.60
N ASN A 293 -1.66 -5.86 -6.40
CA ASN A 293 -1.55 -7.31 -6.40
C ASN A 293 -0.07 -7.70 -6.47
N SER A 294 0.25 -8.90 -5.99
CA SER A 294 1.60 -9.44 -6.08
C SER A 294 1.58 -10.94 -6.32
N ILE A 295 2.57 -11.40 -7.08
CA ILE A 295 3.01 -12.81 -7.06
C ILE A 295 4.27 -12.85 -6.22
N TYR A 296 4.37 -13.82 -5.34
CA TYR A 296 5.52 -13.94 -4.45
C TYR A 296 6.10 -15.35 -4.37
N PHE A 297 7.41 -15.37 -4.12
CA PHE A 297 8.13 -16.54 -3.67
C PHE A 297 8.61 -16.30 -2.24
N GLY A 298 8.41 -17.26 -1.36
CA GLY A 298 8.78 -17.16 0.05
C GLY A 298 9.63 -18.33 0.52
N VAL A 299 10.49 -18.04 1.50
CA VAL A 299 11.23 -19.05 2.27
C VAL A 299 11.00 -18.78 3.74
N SER A 300 10.80 -19.82 4.54
CA SER A 300 10.75 -19.69 5.99
C SER A 300 11.42 -20.83 6.73
N ASN A 301 11.67 -20.56 8.00
CA ASN A 301 12.14 -21.51 8.99
C ASN A 301 11.13 -21.56 10.15
N THR A 302 10.67 -22.76 10.51
CA THR A 302 9.68 -23.04 11.56
C THR A 302 10.33 -23.80 12.71
N HIS A 303 10.19 -23.29 13.93
CA HIS A 303 10.71 -23.88 15.18
C HIS A 303 9.60 -24.23 16.15
#